data_AF-A0A349HXK0-F1
#
_entry.id   AF-A0A349HXK0-F1
#
_cell.length_a   1.000
_cell.length_b   1.000
_cell.length_c   1.000
_cell.angle_alpha   90.00
_cell.angle_beta   90.00
_cell.angle_gamma   90.00
#
_symmetry.space_group_name_H-M   'P 1'
#
loop_
_entity.id
_entity.type
_entity.pdbx_description
1 polymer ?
#
loop_
_entity_poly.entity_id
_entity_poly.type
_entity_poly.pdbx_seq_one_letter_code
_entity_poly.pdbx_strand_id
1 'polypeptide(L)'
;MSEDLNKNVINLFSEHNNNHITPEIREKIKYYAGFNYVKVKKDANGNKFNKEHLLKYRLKCHYMVTVMREIDGEVVLYSYDVPNDDLFKFMKSFDENTLDGTIIEIDKYFPEDLA
;
A
#
# COMPACT_ATOMS: atom_id res chain seq x y z
N MET A 1 -11.65 2.82 5.58
CA MET A 1 -11.45 3.67 4.38
C MET A 1 -12.39 3.16 3.31
N SER A 2 -13.11 4.03 2.59
CA SER A 2 -14.01 3.59 1.51
C SER A 2 -13.23 3.24 0.24
N GLU A 3 -13.74 2.28 -0.54
CA GLU A 3 -13.15 1.91 -1.83
C GLU A 3 -13.11 3.09 -2.81
N ASP A 4 -14.15 3.92 -2.81
CA ASP A 4 -14.23 5.07 -3.72
C ASP A 4 -13.13 6.10 -3.48
N LEU A 5 -12.76 6.32 -2.21
CA LEU A 5 -11.63 7.19 -1.90
C LEU A 5 -10.32 6.60 -2.44
N ASN A 6 -10.13 5.28 -2.28
CA ASN A 6 -8.94 4.61 -2.79
C ASN A 6 -8.87 4.68 -4.32
N LYS A 7 -9.98 4.39 -5.01
CA LYS A 7 -10.09 4.46 -6.48
C LYS A 7 -9.72 5.85 -7.00
N ASN A 8 -10.24 6.91 -6.37
CA ASN A 8 -9.92 8.29 -6.77
C ASN A 8 -8.43 8.62 -6.61
N VAL A 9 -7.79 8.17 -5.53
CA VAL A 9 -6.35 8.39 -5.30
C VAL A 9 -5.51 7.56 -6.27
N ILE A 10 -5.89 6.30 -6.53
CA ILE A 10 -5.22 5.42 -7.48
C ILE A 10 -5.29 6.01 -8.89
N ASN A 11 -6.44 6.53 -9.31
CA ASN A 11 -6.60 7.17 -10.60
C ASN A 11 -5.66 8.37 -10.77
N LEU A 12 -5.54 9.23 -9.73
CA LEU A 12 -4.60 10.35 -9.76
C LEU A 12 -3.15 9.89 -9.96
N PHE A 13 -2.71 8.85 -9.22
CA PHE A 13 -1.37 8.31 -9.39
C PHE A 13 -1.17 7.64 -10.75
N SER A 14 -2.19 6.94 -11.26
CA SER A 14 -2.15 6.31 -12.58
C SER A 14 -1.97 7.34 -13.69
N GLU A 15 -2.75 8.42 -13.68
CA GLU A 15 -2.61 9.52 -14.65
C GLU A 15 -1.23 10.17 -14.56
N HIS A 16 -0.74 10.42 -13.35
CA HIS A 16 0.59 10.97 -13.12
C HIS A 16 1.71 10.07 -13.64
N ASN A 17 1.66 8.77 -13.33
CA ASN A 17 2.70 7.82 -13.71
C ASN A 17 2.71 7.53 -15.23
N ASN A 18 1.56 7.67 -15.89
CA ASN A 18 1.42 7.58 -17.35
C ASN A 18 1.68 8.93 -18.07
N ASN A 19 2.29 9.92 -17.40
CA ASN A 19 2.62 11.25 -17.93
C ASN A 19 1.41 12.09 -18.40
N HIS A 20 0.19 11.75 -17.99
CA HIS A 20 -1.02 12.55 -18.25
C HIS A 20 -1.15 13.67 -17.20
N ILE A 21 -0.15 14.55 -17.14
CA ILE A 21 -0.04 15.54 -16.06
C ILE A 21 -0.83 16.81 -16.41
N THR A 22 -2.04 16.93 -15.86
CA THR A 22 -2.83 18.18 -15.90
C THR A 22 -2.41 19.14 -14.79
N PRO A 23 -2.70 20.46 -14.90
CA PRO A 23 -2.44 21.42 -13.83
C PRO A 23 -3.10 21.04 -12.50
N GLU A 24 -4.31 20.49 -12.55
CA GLU A 24 -5.05 20.01 -11.39
C GLU A 24 -4.33 18.85 -10.67
N ILE A 25 -3.76 17.91 -11.43
CA ILE A 25 -2.97 16.80 -10.89
C ILE A 25 -1.70 17.31 -10.22
N ARG A 26 -1.00 18.29 -10.82
CA ARG A 26 0.20 18.91 -10.23
C ARG A 26 -0.07 19.60 -8.90
N GLU A 27 -1.27 20.13 -8.71
CA GLU A 27 -1.64 20.77 -7.45
C GLU A 27 -1.96 19.74 -6.35
N LYS A 28 -2.56 18.61 -6.75
CA LYS A 28 -3.01 17.55 -5.84
C LYS A 28 -1.89 16.60 -5.41
N ILE A 29 -1.01 16.22 -6.33
CA ILE A 29 0.11 15.31 -6.07
C ILE A 29 1.33 16.13 -5.65
N LYS A 30 1.91 15.75 -4.51
CA LYS A 30 3.08 16.40 -3.93
C LYS A 30 4.22 15.40 -3.84
N TYR A 31 5.44 15.89 -3.86
CA TYR A 31 6.64 15.06 -3.72
C TYR A 31 7.36 15.39 -2.42
N TYR A 32 7.68 14.37 -1.62
CA TYR A 32 8.44 14.51 -0.39
C TYR A 32 9.19 13.21 -0.06
N ALA A 33 10.43 13.34 0.40
CA ALA A 33 11.28 12.24 0.85
C ALA A 33 11.43 11.07 -0.15
N GLY A 34 11.41 11.34 -1.45
CA GLY A 34 11.49 10.29 -2.48
C GLY A 34 10.16 9.83 -3.04
N PHE A 35 9.03 10.24 -2.44
CA PHE A 35 7.71 9.66 -2.73
C PHE A 35 6.68 10.70 -3.16
N ASN A 36 5.83 10.30 -4.11
CA ASN A 36 4.62 11.04 -4.47
C ASN A 36 3.51 10.75 -3.46
N TYR A 37 2.77 11.77 -3.03
CA TYR A 37 1.67 11.63 -2.08
C TYR A 37 0.52 12.61 -2.37
N VAL A 38 -0.69 12.23 -1.93
CA VAL A 38 -1.89 13.09 -1.97
C VAL A 38 -2.36 13.35 -0.53
N LYS A 39 -2.60 14.62 -0.21
CA LYS A 39 -3.17 15.00 1.09
C LYS A 39 -4.70 15.02 1.02
N VAL A 40 -5.33 14.03 1.66
CA VAL A 40 -6.79 13.97 1.80
C VAL A 40 -7.20 14.49 3.18
N LYS A 41 -8.24 15.33 3.25
CA LYS A 41 -8.77 15.89 4.52
C LYS A 41 -10.11 15.30 4.96
N LYS A 42 -10.85 14.70 4.01
CA LYS A 42 -12.20 14.19 4.20
C LYS A 42 -12.38 12.88 3.42
N ASP A 43 -13.28 12.03 3.87
CA ASP A 43 -13.66 10.82 3.13
C ASP A 43 -14.54 11.15 1.91
N ALA A 44 -14.95 10.12 1.17
CA ALA A 44 -15.83 10.25 -0.01
C ALA A 44 -17.20 10.88 0.31
N ASN A 45 -17.63 10.84 1.58
CA ASN A 45 -18.89 11.41 2.05
C ASN A 45 -18.73 12.83 2.62
N GLY A 46 -17.51 13.40 2.58
CA GLY A 46 -17.22 14.74 3.11
C GLY A 46 -16.98 14.79 4.62
N ASN A 47 -16.93 13.65 5.31
CA ASN A 47 -16.66 13.57 6.74
C ASN A 47 -15.17 13.73 7.03
N LYS A 48 -14.84 14.38 8.16
CA LYS A 48 -13.45 14.44 8.64
C LYS A 48 -13.01 13.07 9.16
N PHE A 49 -11.73 12.74 8.96
CA PHE A 49 -11.16 11.53 9.52
C PHE A 49 -11.10 11.58 11.05
N ASN A 50 -11.44 10.45 11.69
CA ASN A 50 -11.33 10.26 13.13
C ASN A 50 -10.08 9.43 13.45
N LYS A 51 -9.21 9.95 14.32
CA LYS A 51 -7.93 9.31 14.68
C LYS A 51 -8.12 7.91 15.29
N GLU A 52 -9.02 7.76 16.25
CA GLU A 52 -9.25 6.48 16.92
C GLU A 52 -9.80 5.43 15.95
N HIS A 53 -10.69 5.84 15.04
CA HIS A 53 -11.21 4.94 14.02
C HIS A 53 -10.11 4.47 13.07
N LEU A 54 -9.19 5.36 12.68
CA LEU A 54 -8.03 4.99 11.86
C LEU A 54 -7.07 4.05 12.61
N LEU A 55 -6.85 4.29 13.90
CA LEU A 55 -6.02 3.42 14.75
C LEU A 55 -6.65 2.03 14.94
N LYS A 56 -7.98 1.93 15.06
CA LYS A 56 -8.67 0.63 15.09
C LYS A 56 -8.65 -0.05 13.73
N TYR A 57 -8.83 0.72 12.65
CA TYR A 57 -8.80 0.21 11.28
C TYR A 57 -7.46 -0.45 10.95
N ARG A 58 -6.32 0.16 11.30
CA ARG A 58 -5.00 -0.42 11.00
C ARG A 58 -4.77 -1.78 11.66
N LEU A 59 -5.37 -2.05 12.82
CA LEU A 59 -5.22 -3.32 13.53
C LEU A 59 -5.91 -4.49 12.80
N LYS A 60 -6.86 -4.18 11.92
CA LYS A 60 -7.56 -5.18 11.10
C LYS A 60 -6.87 -5.44 9.76
N CYS A 61 -5.91 -4.60 9.37
CA CYS A 61 -5.26 -4.70 8.08
C CYS A 61 -4.16 -5.77 8.11
N HIS A 62 -4.28 -6.71 7.19
CA HIS A 62 -3.21 -7.65 6.84
C HIS A 62 -2.77 -7.38 5.41
N TYR A 63 -1.53 -7.76 5.12
CA TYR A 63 -0.93 -7.62 3.81
C TYR A 63 -0.45 -8.98 3.34
N MET A 64 -0.96 -9.44 2.19
CA MET A 64 -0.38 -10.54 1.46
C MET A 64 0.81 -9.99 0.67
N VAL A 65 2.02 -10.39 1.06
CA VAL A 65 3.25 -9.97 0.39
C VAL A 65 3.77 -11.13 -0.46
N THR A 66 3.77 -10.97 -1.78
CA THR A 66 4.27 -11.98 -2.72
C THR A 66 5.74 -11.69 -3.05
N VAL A 67 6.59 -12.69 -2.79
CA VAL A 67 8.05 -12.63 -2.96
C VAL A 67 8.46 -13.65 -4.01
N MET A 68 9.13 -13.19 -5.06
CA MET A 68 9.76 -14.02 -6.08
C MET A 68 11.17 -14.43 -5.63
N ARG A 69 11.48 -15.72 -5.75
CA ARG A 69 12.81 -16.27 -5.46
C ARG A 69 13.27 -17.19 -6.59
N GLU A 70 14.58 -17.28 -6.76
CA GLU A 70 15.23 -18.26 -7.63
C GLU A 70 15.89 -19.32 -6.75
N ILE A 71 15.40 -20.55 -6.82
CA ILE A 71 15.89 -21.68 -6.03
C ILE A 71 16.16 -22.83 -6.99
N ASP A 72 17.38 -23.36 -6.99
CA ASP A 72 17.80 -24.49 -7.83
C ASP A 72 17.52 -24.30 -9.35
N GLY A 73 17.54 -23.05 -9.81
CA GLY A 73 17.26 -22.68 -11.21
C GLY A 73 15.77 -22.53 -11.55
N GLU A 74 14.88 -22.68 -10.56
CA GLU A 74 13.45 -22.45 -10.70
C GLU A 74 13.03 -21.12 -10.08
N VAL A 75 12.10 -20.43 -10.75
CA VAL A 75 11.45 -19.23 -10.21
C VAL A 75 10.22 -19.66 -9.42
N VAL A 76 10.20 -19.34 -8.13
CA VAL A 76 9.12 -19.69 -7.21
C VAL A 76 8.55 -18.45 -6.52
N LEU A 77 7.29 -18.54 -6.10
CA LEU A 77 6.58 -17.48 -5.39
C LEU A 77 6.26 -17.91 -3.96
N TYR A 78 6.56 -17.01 -3.01
CA TYR A 78 6.20 -17.14 -1.62
C TYR A 78 5.21 -16.04 -1.26
N SER A 79 4.03 -16.41 -0.76
CA SER A 79 3.05 -15.45 -0.26
C SER A 79 3.07 -15.44 1.26
N TYR A 80 3.39 -14.29 1.85
CA TYR A 80 3.44 -14.10 3.29
C TYR A 80 2.18 -13.36 3.75
N ASP A 81 1.56 -13.85 4.83
CA ASP A 81 0.59 -13.08 5.59
C ASP A 81 1.33 -12.19 6.59
N VAL A 82 1.19 -10.87 6.44
CA VAL A 82 1.91 -9.88 7.26
C VAL A 82 0.91 -8.93 7.92
N PRO A 83 0.76 -8.97 9.26
CA PRO A 83 -0.03 -7.98 10.00
C PRO A 83 0.52 -6.57 9.81
N ASN A 84 -0.35 -5.56 9.80
CA ASN A 84 0.07 -4.16 9.64
C ASN A 84 1.19 -3.73 10.61
N ASP A 85 1.18 -4.21 11.85
CA ASP A 85 2.15 -3.83 12.87
C ASP A 85 3.54 -4.43 12.62
N ASP A 86 3.61 -5.54 11.88
CA ASP A 86 4.85 -6.20 11.48
C ASP A 86 5.30 -5.83 10.07
N LEU A 87 4.49 -5.10 9.29
CA LEU A 87 4.82 -4.75 7.89
C LEU A 87 6.19 -4.07 7.77
N PHE A 88 6.49 -3.09 8.63
CA PHE A 88 7.78 -2.40 8.57
C PHE A 88 8.95 -3.32 8.96
N LYS A 89 8.75 -4.19 9.97
CA LYS A 89 9.73 -5.20 10.35
C LYS A 89 9.99 -6.17 9.20
N PHE A 90 8.93 -6.59 8.50
CA PHE A 90 9.02 -7.44 7.32
C PHE A 90 9.81 -6.76 6.20
N MET A 91 9.51 -5.50 5.85
CA MET A 91 10.25 -4.77 4.82
C MET A 91 11.74 -4.64 5.17
N LYS A 92 12.04 -4.29 6.42
CA LYS A 92 13.43 -4.17 6.91
C LYS A 92 14.23 -5.47 6.81
N SER A 93 13.56 -6.62 6.88
CA SER A 93 14.24 -7.92 6.77
C SER A 93 14.88 -8.16 5.39
N PHE A 94 14.42 -7.47 4.33
CA PHE A 94 15.06 -7.49 3.02
C PHE A 94 16.28 -6.57 2.97
N ASP A 95 16.19 -5.38 3.57
CA ASP A 95 17.35 -4.46 3.70
C ASP A 95 18.48 -5.07 4.54
N GLU A 96 18.12 -5.86 5.57
CA GLU A 96 19.04 -6.52 6.48
C GLU A 96 19.50 -7.92 5.99
N ASN A 97 19.09 -8.36 4.79
CA ASN A 97 19.38 -9.69 4.22
C ASN A 97 18.97 -10.87 5.12
N THR A 98 17.94 -10.70 5.94
CA THR A 98 17.33 -11.78 6.72
C THR A 98 16.35 -12.59 5.87
N LEU A 99 15.63 -11.92 4.97
CA LEU A 99 14.86 -12.54 3.89
C LEU A 99 15.50 -12.21 2.54
N ASP A 100 15.50 -13.18 1.65
CA ASP A 100 15.99 -13.09 0.28
C ASP A 100 14.84 -13.17 -0.74
N GLY A 101 15.10 -12.66 -1.94
CA GLY A 101 14.12 -12.57 -3.02
C GLY A 101 13.71 -11.14 -3.33
N THR A 102 12.73 -11.01 -4.22
CA THR A 102 12.19 -9.71 -4.66
C THR A 102 10.71 -9.65 -4.34
N ILE A 103 10.29 -8.64 -3.59
CA ILE A 103 8.86 -8.35 -3.40
C ILE A 103 8.30 -7.87 -4.74
N ILE A 104 7.29 -8.57 -5.26
CA ILE A 104 6.65 -8.23 -6.53
C ILE A 104 5.24 -7.67 -6.35
N GLU A 105 4.59 -7.95 -5.21
CA GLU A 105 3.21 -7.53 -4.93
C GLU A 105 2.97 -7.41 -3.42
N ILE A 106 2.16 -6.43 -3.04
CA ILE A 106 1.68 -6.23 -1.66
C ILE A 106 0.20 -5.88 -1.73
N ASP A 107 -0.66 -6.82 -1.33
CA ASP A 107 -2.11 -6.62 -1.32
C ASP A 107 -2.67 -6.57 0.09
N LYS A 108 -3.47 -5.54 0.37
CA LYS A 108 -4.15 -5.41 1.66
C LYS A 108 -5.45 -6.23 1.65
N TYR A 109 -5.65 -7.05 2.67
CA TYR A 109 -6.89 -7.75 2.93
C TYR A 109 -7.31 -7.66 4.40
N PHE A 110 -8.54 -8.09 4.70
CA PHE A 110 -9.07 -8.20 6.06
C PHE A 110 -9.34 -9.68 6.34
N PRO A 111 -8.70 -10.29 7.35
CA PRO A 111 -8.94 -11.69 7.68
C PRO A 111 -10.42 -12.00 8.00
N GLU A 112 -11.14 -11.01 8.57
CA GLU A 112 -12.57 -11.11 8.88
C GLU A 112 -13.47 -11.23 7.63
N ASP A 113 -13.02 -10.73 6.47
CA ASP A 113 -13.80 -10.74 5.21
C ASP A 113 -13.64 -12.06 4.43
N LEU A 114 -12.76 -12.96 4.88
CA LEU A 114 -12.48 -14.27 4.25
C LEU A 114 -13.27 -15.43 4.90
N ALA A 115 -14.09 -15.14 5.91
CA ALA A 115 -14.88 -16.11 6.68
C ALA A 115 -16.31 -16.27 6.15
#